data_AF-X0VBV6-F1
#
_entry.id   AF-X0VBV6-F1
#
_cell.length_a   1.000
_cell.length_b   1.000
_cell.length_c   1.000
_cell.angle_alpha   90.00
_cell.angle_beta   90.00
_cell.angle_gamma   90.00
#
_symmetry.space_group_name_H-M   'P 1'
#
loop_
_entity.id
_entity.type
_entity.pdbx_description
1 polymer ?
#
loop_
_entity_poly.entity_id
_entity_poly.type
_entity_poly.pdbx_seq_one_letter_code
_entity_poly.pdbx_strand_id
1 'polypeptide(L)'
;MNPSSEVPESRREARLLRALFWALLATFVLVLGSILVPFLELLGGTGFLALLGAYCVLGLALLLLSIRAKHVGAMRKFLILTGASSVGLAVSSVLHNVFYGLATLT
;
A
#
# COMPACT_ATOMS: atom_id res chain seq x y z
N MET A 1 -14.72 -6.55 -37.91
CA MET A 1 -14.00 -6.05 -36.71
C MET A 1 -15.07 -5.58 -35.72
N ASN A 2 -15.29 -6.30 -34.62
CA ASN A 2 -16.37 -5.97 -33.68
C ASN A 2 -15.85 -5.00 -32.60
N PRO A 3 -16.34 -3.75 -32.50
CA PRO A 3 -15.83 -2.74 -31.56
C PRO A 3 -16.20 -2.97 -30.08
N SER A 4 -16.87 -4.08 -29.75
CA SER A 4 -17.40 -4.34 -28.40
C SER A 4 -16.43 -5.04 -27.44
N SER A 5 -15.26 -5.50 -27.90
CA SER A 5 -14.31 -6.26 -27.06
C SER A 5 -13.24 -5.43 -26.35
N GLU A 6 -13.01 -4.16 -26.72
CA GLU A 6 -11.92 -3.35 -26.13
C GLU A 6 -12.35 -2.51 -24.89
N VAL A 7 -13.65 -2.38 -24.65
CA VAL A 7 -14.21 -1.47 -23.61
C VAL A 7 -14.28 -2.03 -22.17
N PRO A 8 -14.32 -3.35 -21.88
CA PRO A 8 -14.51 -3.82 -20.50
C PRO A 8 -13.25 -3.77 -19.63
N GLU A 9 -12.07 -4.03 -20.20
CA GLU A 9 -10.81 -4.19 -19.46
C GLU A 9 -10.31 -2.85 -18.87
N SER A 10 -10.23 -1.78 -19.67
CA SER A 10 -9.69 -0.48 -19.21
C SER A 10 -10.53 0.16 -18.10
N ARG A 11 -11.87 0.05 -18.19
CA ARG A 11 -12.80 0.57 -17.17
C ARG A 11 -12.73 -0.27 -15.89
N ARG A 12 -12.38 -1.55 -15.98
CA ARG A 12 -12.17 -2.43 -14.82
C ARG A 12 -10.85 -2.11 -14.13
N GLU A 13 -9.77 -1.94 -14.88
CA GLU A 13 -8.46 -1.52 -14.35
C GLU A 13 -8.55 -0.18 -13.61
N ALA A 14 -9.22 0.81 -14.19
CA ALA A 14 -9.41 2.11 -13.54
C ALA A 14 -10.18 2.01 -12.22
N ARG A 15 -11.21 1.15 -12.15
CA ARG A 15 -11.95 0.87 -10.91
C ARG A 15 -11.09 0.15 -9.87
N LEU A 16 -10.28 -0.81 -10.30
CA LEU A 16 -9.36 -1.55 -9.42
C LEU A 16 -8.28 -0.64 -8.85
N LEU A 17 -7.63 0.18 -9.67
CA LEU A 17 -6.63 1.16 -9.22
C LEU A 17 -7.24 2.15 -8.22
N ARG A 18 -8.47 2.62 -8.49
CA ARG A 18 -9.18 3.51 -7.58
C ARG A 18 -9.52 2.83 -6.26
N ALA A 19 -10.00 1.58 -6.31
CA ALA A 19 -10.31 0.80 -5.12
C ALA A 19 -9.05 0.53 -4.28
N LEU A 20 -7.95 0.10 -4.91
CA LEU A 20 -6.66 -0.13 -4.25
C LEU A 20 -6.12 1.15 -3.61
N PHE A 21 -6.23 2.30 -4.30
CA PHE A 21 -5.81 3.58 -3.75
C PHE A 21 -6.61 3.96 -2.49
N TRP A 22 -7.93 3.90 -2.55
CA TRP A 22 -8.77 4.21 -1.39
C TRP A 22 -8.57 3.23 -0.24
N ALA A 23 -8.41 1.94 -0.54
CA ALA A 23 -8.11 0.94 0.47
C ALA A 23 -6.74 1.20 1.09
N LEU A 24 -5.71 1.53 0.30
CA LEU A 24 -4.38 1.85 0.81
C LEU A 24 -4.40 3.10 1.70
N LEU A 25 -5.16 4.13 1.30
CA LEU A 25 -5.35 5.34 2.08
C LEU A 25 -6.07 5.06 3.40
N ALA A 26 -7.12 4.24 3.39
CA ALA A 26 -7.83 3.86 4.60
C ALA A 26 -6.92 3.10 5.57
N THR A 27 -6.15 2.13 5.06
CA THR A 27 -5.18 1.37 5.86
C THR A 27 -4.07 2.27 6.40
N PHE A 28 -3.58 3.23 5.60
CA PHE A 28 -2.58 4.22 6.04
C PHE A 28 -3.08 5.05 7.21
N VAL A 29 -4.31 5.58 7.12
CA VAL A 29 -4.93 6.35 8.20
C VAL A 29 -5.10 5.49 9.46
N LEU A 30 -5.42 4.21 9.29
CA LEU A 30 -5.57 3.28 10.42
C LEU A 30 -4.23 2.99 11.11
N VAL A 31 -3.15 2.78 10.34
CA VAL A 31 -1.78 2.61 10.85
C VAL A 31 -1.29 3.90 11.52
N LEU A 32 -1.53 5.06 10.91
CA LEU A 32 -1.11 6.33 11.47
C LEU A 32 -1.89 6.65 12.76
N GLY A 33 -3.18 6.33 12.77
CA GLY A 33 -4.05 6.49 13.94
C GLY A 33 -3.62 5.60 15.12
N SER A 34 -3.18 4.37 14.86
CA SER A 34 -2.67 3.48 15.92
C SER A 34 -1.33 3.92 16.49
N ILE A 35 -0.52 4.66 15.72
CA ILE A 35 0.73 5.24 16.21
C ILE A 35 0.49 6.53 17.01
N LEU A 36 -0.40 7.41 16.53
CA LEU A 36 -0.63 8.72 17.14
C LEU A 36 -1.55 8.68 18.38
N VAL A 37 -2.49 7.73 18.40
CA VAL A 37 -3.50 7.65 19.46
C VAL A 37 -3.28 6.36 20.24
N PRO A 38 -2.77 6.43 21.49
CA PRO A 38 -2.55 5.23 22.31
C PRO A 38 -3.85 4.46 22.60
N PHE A 39 -5.02 5.09 22.44
CA PHE A 39 -6.33 4.43 22.55
C PHE A 39 -6.56 3.29 21.53
N LEU A 40 -5.86 3.31 20.39
CA LEU A 40 -5.92 2.26 19.37
C LEU A 40 -4.92 1.11 19.61
N GLU A 41 -4.15 1.14 20.72
CA GLU A 41 -3.33 0.00 21.18
C GLU A 41 -4.17 -1.26 21.47
N LEU A 42 -5.51 -1.14 21.48
CA LEU A 42 -6.45 -2.24 21.65
C LEU A 42 -6.27 -3.38 20.62
N LEU A 43 -5.67 -3.12 19.45
CA LEU A 43 -5.35 -4.16 18.46
C LEU A 43 -4.18 -5.07 18.88
N GLY A 44 -3.42 -4.71 19.92
CA GLY A 44 -2.22 -5.43 20.35
C GLY A 44 -1.10 -5.44 19.30
N GLY A 45 0.08 -5.95 19.68
CA GLY A 45 1.24 -6.04 18.77
C GLY A 45 0.95 -6.88 17.52
N THR A 46 0.13 -7.92 17.63
CA THR A 46 -0.25 -8.80 16.52
C THR A 46 -1.18 -8.13 15.52
N GLY A 47 -2.16 -7.34 15.99
CA GLY A 47 -3.08 -6.60 15.11
C GLY A 47 -2.37 -5.49 14.34
N PHE A 48 -1.42 -4.81 14.98
CA PHE A 48 -0.59 -3.81 14.32
C PHE A 48 0.27 -4.42 13.20
N LEU A 49 0.90 -5.58 13.45
CA LEU A 49 1.66 -6.31 12.44
C LEU A 49 0.79 -6.75 11.24
N ALA A 50 -0.42 -7.23 11.51
CA ALA A 50 -1.36 -7.61 10.45
C ALA A 50 -1.77 -6.39 9.60
N LEU A 51 -2.04 -5.24 10.23
CA LEU A 51 -2.34 -3.98 9.54
C LEU A 51 -1.16 -3.52 8.67
N LEU A 52 0.05 -3.57 9.22
CA LEU A 52 1.27 -3.18 8.51
C LEU A 52 1.54 -4.11 7.31
N GLY A 53 1.29 -5.40 7.49
CA GLY A 53 1.34 -6.40 6.42
C GLY A 53 0.33 -6.10 5.31
N ALA A 54 -0.93 -5.82 5.67
CA ALA A 54 -1.98 -5.45 4.72
C ALA A 54 -1.62 -4.16 3.96
N TYR A 55 -1.10 -3.14 4.66
CA TYR A 55 -0.61 -1.91 4.05
C TYR A 55 0.49 -2.17 3.02
N CYS A 56 1.45 -3.03 3.35
CA CYS A 56 2.54 -3.41 2.45
C CYS A 56 2.04 -4.15 1.20
N VAL A 57 1.14 -5.12 1.38
CA VAL A 57 0.57 -5.90 0.25
C VAL A 57 -0.26 -5.01 -0.68
N LEU A 58 -1.11 -4.13 -0.14
CA LEU A 58 -1.86 -3.17 -0.96
C LEU A 58 -0.93 -2.20 -1.69
N GLY A 59 0.11 -1.73 -1.00
CA GLY A 59 1.12 -0.84 -1.56
C GLY A 59 1.84 -1.46 -2.76
N LEU A 60 2.27 -2.71 -2.59
CA LEU A 60 2.92 -3.49 -3.64
C LEU A 60 1.98 -3.79 -4.81
N ALA A 61 0.73 -4.17 -4.52
CA ALA A 61 -0.28 -4.41 -5.55
C ALA A 61 -0.54 -3.13 -6.37
N LEU A 62 -0.69 -1.98 -5.71
CA LEU A 62 -0.87 -0.69 -6.37
C LEU A 62 0.35 -0.33 -7.21
N LEU A 63 1.57 -0.55 -6.69
CA LEU A 63 2.82 -0.26 -7.40
C LEU A 63 2.93 -1.10 -8.69
N LEU A 64 2.76 -2.42 -8.58
CA LEU A 64 2.84 -3.34 -9.73
C LEU A 64 1.79 -3.01 -10.79
N LEU A 65 0.54 -2.78 -10.36
CA LEU A 65 -0.55 -2.47 -11.28
C LEU A 65 -0.34 -1.10 -11.95
N SER A 66 0.19 -0.11 -11.23
CA SER A 66 0.48 1.23 -11.78
C SER A 66 1.67 1.24 -12.73
N ILE A 67 2.67 0.39 -12.51
CA ILE A 67 3.78 0.19 -13.45
C ILE A 67 3.27 -0.42 -14.75
N ARG A 68 2.40 -1.44 -14.65
CA ARG A 68 1.79 -2.16 -15.78
C ARG A 68 0.72 -1.35 -16.53
N ALA A 69 0.08 -0.39 -15.86
CA ALA A 69 -0.95 0.45 -16.47
C ALA A 69 -0.38 1.23 -17.66
N LYS A 70 -1.02 1.10 -18.83
CA LYS A 70 -0.68 1.85 -20.06
C LYS A 70 -1.03 3.35 -19.97
N HIS A 71 -1.56 3.83 -18.85
CA HIS A 71 -1.91 5.23 -18.66
C HIS A 71 -0.67 6.14 -18.66
N VAL A 72 -0.55 7.01 -19.65
CA VAL A 72 0.54 8.00 -19.72
C VAL A 72 0.04 9.31 -19.10
N GLY A 73 0.65 9.74 -17.98
CA GLY A 73 0.29 11.01 -17.34
C GLY A 73 0.71 11.16 -15.87
N ALA A 74 0.33 12.28 -15.27
CA ALA A 74 0.65 12.63 -13.87
C ALA A 74 0.04 11.65 -12.86
N MET A 75 -1.17 11.14 -13.13
CA MET A 75 -1.87 10.18 -12.27
C MET A 75 -1.06 8.88 -12.09
N ARG A 76 -0.44 8.36 -13.15
CA ARG A 76 0.40 7.16 -13.06
C ARG A 76 1.63 7.40 -12.18
N LYS A 77 2.29 8.54 -12.35
CA LYS A 77 3.45 8.91 -11.52
C LYS A 77 3.06 9.01 -10.04
N PHE A 78 1.91 9.61 -9.75
CA PHE A 78 1.38 9.71 -8.41
C PHE A 78 1.08 8.32 -7.79
N LEU A 79 0.43 7.42 -8.53
CA LEU A 79 0.14 6.07 -8.03
C LEU A 79 1.41 5.23 -7.82
N ILE A 80 2.39 5.33 -8.71
CA ILE A 80 3.71 4.70 -8.54
C ILE A 80 4.41 5.25 -7.30
N LEU A 81 4.43 6.58 -7.13
CA LEU A 81 5.07 7.21 -5.99
C LEU A 81 4.40 6.80 -4.67
N THR A 82 3.07 6.72 -4.66
CA THR A 82 2.29 6.27 -3.50
C THR A 82 2.62 4.81 -3.16
N GLY A 83 2.59 3.92 -4.15
CA GLY A 83 2.95 2.51 -3.97
C GLY A 83 4.40 2.33 -3.50
N ALA A 84 5.35 3.02 -4.13
CA ALA A 84 6.76 2.96 -3.75
C ALA A 84 6.99 3.49 -2.32
N SER A 85 6.32 4.57 -1.93
CA SER A 85 6.40 5.11 -0.56
C SER A 85 5.88 4.11 0.48
N SER A 86 4.76 3.45 0.19
CA SER A 86 4.19 2.45 1.11
C SER A 86 5.09 1.22 1.30
N VAL A 87 5.66 0.71 0.20
CA VAL A 87 6.63 -0.40 0.25
C VAL A 87 7.91 0.03 0.98
N GLY A 88 8.40 1.24 0.71
CA GLY A 88 9.57 1.80 1.38
C GLY A 88 9.40 1.91 2.89
N LEU A 89 8.25 2.40 3.36
CA LEU A 89 7.94 2.46 4.80
C LEU A 89 7.89 1.07 5.45
N ALA A 90 7.30 0.09 4.77
CA ALA A 90 7.25 -1.28 5.27
C ALA A 90 8.65 -1.89 5.37
N VAL A 91 9.48 -1.77 4.32
CA VAL A 91 10.87 -2.26 4.33
C VAL A 91 11.69 -1.55 5.40
N SER A 92 11.55 -0.23 5.55
CA SER A 92 12.22 0.55 6.58
C SER A 92 11.83 0.10 7.99
N SER A 93 10.55 -0.22 8.21
CA SER A 93 10.07 -0.74 9.49
C SER A 93 10.70 -2.11 9.81
N VAL A 94 10.74 -3.03 8.85
CA VAL A 94 11.42 -4.34 9.03
C VAL A 94 12.89 -4.13 9.35
N LEU A 95 13.60 -3.30 8.58
CA LEU A 95 15.01 -3.02 8.81
C LEU A 95 15.24 -2.44 10.21
N HIS A 96 14.43 -1.46 10.62
CA HIS A 96 14.52 -0.85 11.95
C HIS A 96 14.39 -1.90 13.07
N ASN A 97 13.43 -2.81 12.94
CA ASN A 97 13.23 -3.88 13.92
C ASN A 97 14.41 -4.87 13.94
N VAL A 98 14.94 -5.23 12.78
CA VAL A 98 16.13 -6.10 12.68
C VAL A 98 17.34 -5.45 13.35
N PHE A 99 17.60 -4.17 13.05
CA PHE A 99 18.69 -3.42 13.67
C PHE A 99 18.51 -3.26 15.18
N TYR A 100 17.29 -2.98 15.63
CA TYR A 100 16.98 -2.91 17.06
C TYR A 100 17.24 -4.25 17.75
N GLY A 101 16.77 -5.36 17.16
CA GLY A 101 17.00 -6.71 17.66
C GLY A 101 18.50 -7.05 17.74
N LEU A 102 19.25 -6.74 16.70
CA LEU A 102 20.71 -6.90 16.69
C LEU A 102 21.38 -6.09 17.80
N ALA A 103 21.03 -4.81 17.92
CA ALA A 103 21.59 -3.92 18.95
C ALA A 103 21.26 -4.36 20.39
N THR A 104 20.12 -5.05 20.60
CA THR A 104 19.77 -5.61 21.92
C THR A 104 20.45 -6.93 22.24
N LEU A 105 20.91 -7.67 21.23
CA LEU A 105 21.55 -8.98 21.39
C LEU A 105 23.08 -8.90 21.53
N THR A 106 23.69 -7.78 21.10
CA THR A 106 25.13 -7.49 21.20
C THR A 106 25.46 -6.62 22.39
#